data_AF-A0A0F5K2B0-F1
#
_entry.id   AF-A0A0F5K2B0-F1
#
_cell.length_a   1.000
_cell.length_b   1.000
_cell.length_c   1.000
_cell.angle_alpha   90.00
_cell.angle_beta   90.00
_cell.angle_gamma   90.00
#
_symmetry.space_group_name_H-M   'P 1'
#
loop_
_entity.id
_entity.type
_entity.pdbx_description
1 polymer ?
#
loop_
_entity_poly.entity_id
_entity_poly.type
_entity_poly.pdbx_seq_one_letter_code
_entity_poly.pdbx_strand_id
1 'polypeptide(L)'
;MHIVTIDNDFGSWRTAARKLIVAGRDPSLIEWRTTDGVDGIPMTSGMAPSINRTLFEDADTFDEGNDANASSEGDVDRAIGADTNPAIDASGNPHAGASPSVGFAVPHDVLKRLRTAARASDPQRWAFLYRVVWRYAHGDHASVLPGDIDGARLSRLARDVSREYHHWRAFLRFQETFESDNTPVLMAWFAPEHDVLEPLAEYFEKRLGRSRWVIASPDGLAHHNGKHVVYDRRARLEPPRPGDDTEALWRTYYQSIFNPARVNLDLTRQHMPARFWKHLPEGDLIQRLAIAAATGQRRHGQADALRGAGGKVITVSAEAAQPQRDVPHDIDACRRCPLWERATQPVRGTGPAGAAIMLLGEQPGDHEDLAGVPFIGPAGELLDRALASAGIQRQTLYLTNAVKHFKWAPRGKRRMHKTPAQREVEACHVWLEQEIAAHQPRVIVTLGTTALSSLTGMRLTLTSMLNKPFEHAGVWIVPTYHPSYALRAIDAAARDDAEQKLTAALTIAHQLAQGVRY
;
A
#
# COMPACT_ATOMS: atom_id res chain seq x y z
N MET A 1 -13.89 6.45 47.83
CA MET A 1 -14.10 6.23 46.39
C MET A 1 -15.30 7.09 45.98
N HIS A 2 -15.11 8.03 45.05
CA HIS A 2 -16.16 8.94 44.58
C HIS A 2 -16.68 8.43 43.23
N ILE A 3 -17.99 8.20 43.15
CA ILE A 3 -18.64 7.74 41.92
C ILE A 3 -19.09 8.97 41.12
N VAL A 4 -18.76 8.99 39.83
CA VAL A 4 -19.11 10.07 38.91
C VAL A 4 -19.87 9.47 37.73
N THR A 5 -21.12 9.91 37.55
CA THR A 5 -22.00 9.44 36.48
C THR A 5 -22.02 10.43 35.31
N ILE A 6 -21.92 9.93 34.08
CA ILE A 6 -21.89 10.72 32.83
C ILE A 6 -22.80 10.13 31.75
N ASP A 7 -23.18 10.94 30.76
CA ASP A 7 -24.08 10.57 29.64
C ASP A 7 -23.36 9.87 28.47
N ASN A 8 -22.23 9.24 28.78
CA ASN A 8 -21.41 8.46 27.84
C ASN A 8 -20.95 9.25 26.59
N ASP A 9 -20.77 10.57 26.75
CA ASP A 9 -20.26 11.48 25.74
C ASP A 9 -19.05 12.28 26.26
N PHE A 10 -18.26 12.83 25.34
CA PHE A 10 -17.06 13.57 25.70
C PHE A 10 -17.35 14.91 26.42
N GLY A 11 -18.50 15.53 26.17
CA GLY A 11 -18.90 16.80 26.76
C GLY A 11 -19.24 16.66 28.25
N SER A 12 -20.07 15.68 28.61
CA SER A 12 -20.39 15.37 30.02
C SER A 12 -19.14 14.96 30.79
N TRP A 13 -18.31 14.09 30.21
CA TRP A 13 -17.01 13.71 30.78
C TRP A 13 -16.09 14.91 30.99
N ARG A 14 -15.91 15.78 29.98
CA ARG A 14 -15.02 16.96 30.07
C ARG A 14 -15.45 17.90 31.20
N THR A 15 -16.76 18.10 31.35
CA THR A 15 -17.33 18.96 32.39
C THR A 15 -17.07 18.38 33.78
N ALA A 16 -17.30 17.08 33.96
CA ALA A 16 -17.01 16.38 35.21
C ALA A 16 -15.50 16.36 35.53
N ALA A 17 -14.66 16.02 34.56
CA ALA A 17 -13.21 15.97 34.70
C ALA A 17 -12.62 17.33 35.13
N ARG A 18 -13.11 18.43 34.54
CA ARG A 18 -12.68 19.78 34.93
C ARG A 18 -12.99 20.07 36.41
N LYS A 19 -14.19 19.70 36.89
CA LYS A 19 -14.57 19.89 38.30
C LYS A 19 -13.67 19.08 39.24
N LEU A 20 -13.36 17.83 38.87
CA LEU A 20 -12.50 16.95 39.68
C LEU A 20 -11.05 17.42 39.74
N ILE A 21 -10.51 17.95 38.64
CA ILE A 21 -9.14 18.50 38.61
C ILE A 21 -9.04 19.77 39.47
N VAL A 22 -10.01 20.67 39.38
CA VAL A 22 -10.06 21.87 40.24
C VAL A 22 -10.17 21.47 41.72
N ALA A 23 -10.88 20.39 42.02
CA ALA A 23 -10.97 19.81 43.36
C ALA A 23 -9.76 18.95 43.78
N GLY A 24 -8.71 18.85 42.94
CA GLY A 24 -7.49 18.11 43.24
C GLY A 24 -7.69 16.61 43.48
N ARG A 25 -8.73 16.00 42.87
CA ARG A 25 -9.08 14.59 43.15
C ARG A 25 -8.20 13.62 42.39
N ASP A 26 -7.51 12.74 43.12
CA ASP A 26 -6.66 11.70 42.55
C ASP A 26 -7.46 10.69 41.69
N PRO A 27 -6.97 10.30 40.49
CA PRO A 27 -7.63 9.33 39.62
C PRO A 27 -7.96 7.97 40.26
N SER A 28 -7.15 7.48 41.20
CA SER A 28 -7.37 6.19 41.88
C SER A 28 -8.59 6.19 42.80
N LEU A 29 -9.08 7.37 43.18
CA LEU A 29 -10.21 7.54 44.06
C LEU A 29 -11.54 7.75 43.32
N ILE A 30 -11.53 7.78 41.99
CA ILE A 30 -12.70 8.08 41.15
C ILE A 30 -13.16 6.82 40.41
N GLU A 31 -14.45 6.52 40.51
CA GLU A 31 -15.12 5.51 39.70
C GLU A 31 -16.04 6.20 38.69
N TRP A 32 -15.83 5.94 37.40
CA TRP A 32 -16.65 6.50 36.32
C TRP A 32 -17.76 5.53 35.94
N ARG A 33 -19.01 6.00 35.89
CA ARG A 33 -20.18 5.23 35.45
C ARG A 33 -20.94 5.97 34.35
N THR A 34 -21.50 5.22 33.41
CA THR A 34 -22.33 5.76 32.32
C THR A 34 -23.80 5.52 32.61
N THR A 35 -24.66 6.48 32.25
CA THR A 35 -26.12 6.35 32.42
C THR A 35 -26.73 5.24 31.56
N ASP A 36 -26.08 4.84 30.47
CA ASP A 36 -26.50 3.73 29.59
C ASP A 36 -26.43 2.32 30.23
N GLY A 37 -25.83 2.20 31.44
CA GLY A 37 -25.56 0.92 32.10
C GLY A 37 -26.59 0.46 33.14
N VAL A 38 -27.71 1.16 33.30
CA VAL A 38 -28.76 0.81 34.26
C VAL A 38 -29.98 0.28 33.49
N ASP A 39 -29.98 -1.02 33.21
CA ASP A 39 -31.16 -1.92 33.21
C ASP A 39 -30.83 -3.23 32.49
N GLY A 40 -30.28 -4.19 33.23
CA GLY A 40 -30.32 -5.59 32.85
C GLY A 40 -31.68 -6.19 33.22
N ILE A 41 -32.51 -6.51 32.23
CA ILE A 41 -33.64 -7.46 32.39
C ILE A 41 -33.48 -8.56 31.31
N PRO A 42 -33.66 -9.85 31.65
CA PRO A 42 -33.40 -10.96 30.74
C PRO A 42 -34.47 -11.05 29.64
N MET A 43 -34.01 -11.49 28.47
CA MET A 43 -34.82 -11.90 27.33
C MET A 43 -35.91 -12.92 27.73
N THR A 44 -37.16 -12.57 27.47
CA THR A 44 -38.22 -13.57 27.23
C THR A 44 -38.52 -13.61 25.74
N SER A 45 -38.24 -14.77 25.15
CA SER A 45 -38.66 -15.19 23.81
C SER A 45 -40.16 -14.91 23.57
N GLY A 46 -40.48 -14.21 22.47
CA GLY A 46 -41.86 -13.99 22.05
C GLY A 46 -42.00 -12.98 20.92
N MET A 47 -42.11 -13.50 19.69
CA MET A 47 -42.64 -12.85 18.48
C MET A 47 -42.00 -11.51 18.06
N ALA A 48 -41.28 -11.55 16.93
CA ALA A 48 -40.83 -10.37 16.21
C ALA A 48 -42.04 -9.46 15.85
N PRO A 49 -42.08 -8.19 16.30
CA PRO A 49 -43.01 -7.24 15.73
C PRO A 49 -42.50 -6.84 14.34
N SER A 50 -43.39 -6.97 13.37
CA SER A 50 -43.22 -6.42 12.02
C SER A 50 -42.84 -4.94 12.09
N ILE A 51 -41.87 -4.57 11.26
CA ILE A 51 -41.38 -3.20 11.09
C ILE A 51 -42.52 -2.37 10.48
N ASN A 52 -43.31 -1.73 11.33
CA ASN A 52 -44.22 -0.65 10.98
C ASN A 52 -44.14 0.37 12.12
N ARG A 53 -43.12 1.23 12.07
CA ARG A 53 -43.10 2.48 12.82
C ARG A 53 -42.41 3.52 11.96
N THR A 54 -43.20 4.45 11.44
CA THR A 54 -42.78 5.67 10.76
C THR A 54 -41.81 6.43 11.67
N LEU A 55 -40.51 6.43 11.31
CA LEU A 55 -39.43 7.00 12.12
C LEU A 55 -39.33 8.54 12.03
N PHE A 56 -40.20 9.21 11.28
CA PHE A 56 -39.98 10.60 10.82
C PHE A 56 -41.16 11.58 10.99
N GLU A 57 -42.21 11.24 11.74
CA GLU A 57 -43.26 12.22 12.05
C GLU A 57 -42.96 12.96 13.35
N ASP A 58 -42.50 14.22 13.22
CA ASP A 58 -43.01 15.42 13.93
C ASP A 58 -42.00 16.57 13.85
N ALA A 59 -42.30 17.60 13.05
CA ALA A 59 -42.01 19.02 13.29
C ALA A 59 -42.35 19.86 12.04
N ASP A 60 -43.64 20.09 11.80
CA ASP A 60 -44.11 21.24 11.04
C ASP A 60 -45.10 22.03 11.90
N THR A 61 -44.75 23.27 12.22
CA THR A 61 -45.67 24.39 12.43
C THR A 61 -44.89 25.70 12.58
N PHE A 62 -45.16 26.66 11.66
CA PHE A 62 -44.86 28.11 11.67
C PHE A 62 -43.39 28.56 11.59
N ASP A 63 -42.96 29.61 10.87
CA ASP A 63 -43.58 30.66 10.05
C ASP A 63 -42.49 31.27 9.12
N GLU A 64 -42.94 31.99 8.09
CA GLU A 64 -42.24 32.61 6.97
C GLU A 64 -41.21 33.71 7.36
N GLY A 65 -40.23 33.97 6.46
CA GLY A 65 -39.49 35.25 6.52
C GLY A 65 -38.10 35.32 5.89
N ASN A 66 -38.05 35.40 4.56
CA ASN A 66 -37.32 36.42 3.79
C ASN A 66 -35.77 36.45 3.65
N ASP A 67 -35.40 36.55 2.36
CA ASP A 67 -34.30 37.32 1.74
C ASP A 67 -32.79 36.98 1.87
N ALA A 68 -32.29 36.52 0.72
CA ALA A 68 -31.32 37.20 -0.16
C ALA A 68 -29.80 37.14 0.09
N ASN A 69 -29.12 36.88 -1.05
CA ASN A 69 -27.75 37.20 -1.44
C ASN A 69 -26.60 36.45 -0.75
N ALA A 70 -25.43 36.25 -1.36
CA ALA A 70 -24.94 36.18 -2.74
C ALA A 70 -23.42 35.89 -2.58
N SER A 71 -22.90 34.92 -3.35
CA SER A 71 -21.56 34.87 -3.97
C SER A 71 -20.32 35.51 -3.30
N SER A 72 -19.28 34.70 -3.10
CA SER A 72 -17.88 34.81 -3.64
C SER A 72 -16.91 34.02 -2.73
N GLU A 73 -16.23 32.97 -3.21
CA GLU A 73 -14.88 32.97 -3.85
C GLU A 73 -13.84 33.74 -3.01
N GLY A 74 -12.63 33.29 -2.70
CA GLY A 74 -11.78 32.14 -2.98
C GLY A 74 -10.58 32.26 -2.00
N ASP A 75 -10.03 31.16 -1.49
CA ASP A 75 -8.74 30.58 -1.89
C ASP A 75 -7.46 31.31 -1.41
N VAL A 76 -6.43 30.50 -1.18
CA VAL A 76 -4.98 30.77 -1.05
C VAL A 76 -4.40 31.09 0.34
N ASP A 77 -4.04 30.00 1.03
CA ASP A 77 -2.67 29.52 1.29
C ASP A 77 -1.50 30.48 1.70
N ARG A 78 -0.71 29.93 2.64
CA ARG A 78 0.71 30.21 3.02
C ARG A 78 1.12 31.37 3.95
N ALA A 79 1.47 30.93 5.17
CA ALA A 79 2.78 30.98 5.84
C ALA A 79 3.59 32.30 5.91
N ILE A 80 4.03 32.66 7.11
CA ILE A 80 5.42 33.01 7.50
C ILE A 80 5.46 33.11 9.05
N GLY A 81 6.55 32.62 9.66
CA GLY A 81 6.79 32.65 11.10
C GLY A 81 7.63 33.82 11.59
N ALA A 82 8.17 33.62 12.80
CA ALA A 82 9.18 34.38 13.55
C ALA A 82 8.66 35.37 14.61
N ASP A 83 8.86 34.95 15.86
CA ASP A 83 9.50 35.67 16.98
C ASP A 83 9.24 37.17 17.16
N THR A 84 8.72 37.53 18.34
CA THR A 84 9.36 38.51 19.24
C THR A 84 8.75 38.41 20.65
N ASN A 85 9.63 38.45 21.65
CA ASN A 85 9.36 38.39 23.09
C ASN A 85 9.06 39.81 23.66
N PRO A 86 8.81 40.01 24.96
CA PRO A 86 7.61 40.66 25.51
C PRO A 86 7.80 42.15 25.83
N ALA A 87 6.71 42.92 25.78
CA ALA A 87 6.68 44.28 26.32
C ALA A 87 6.18 44.28 27.76
N ILE A 88 7.02 44.80 28.66
CA ILE A 88 6.72 45.19 30.03
C ILE A 88 5.90 46.48 29.98
N ASP A 89 4.74 46.53 30.65
CA ASP A 89 4.09 47.78 30.99
C ASP A 89 4.22 48.10 32.48
N ALA A 90 4.63 49.34 32.74
CA ALA A 90 4.79 49.92 34.04
C ALA A 90 3.54 50.72 34.38
N SER A 91 2.68 50.18 35.25
CA SER A 91 1.77 51.00 36.06
C SER A 91 1.38 50.24 37.31
N GLY A 92 1.94 50.67 38.45
CA GLY A 92 1.56 50.17 39.76
C GLY A 92 0.20 50.73 40.16
N ASN A 93 -0.80 49.87 40.25
CA ASN A 93 -1.91 50.04 41.18
C ASN A 93 -2.45 48.67 41.63
N PRO A 94 -2.52 48.37 42.94
CA PRO A 94 -2.92 47.05 43.42
C PRO A 94 -4.44 46.98 43.54
N HIS A 95 -5.11 46.38 42.56
CA HIS A 95 -6.48 45.92 42.76
C HIS A 95 -6.48 44.57 43.48
N ALA A 96 -6.96 44.61 44.71
CA ALA A 96 -7.27 43.47 45.55
C ALA A 96 -8.32 42.55 44.90
N GLY A 97 -8.14 41.24 45.10
CA GLY A 97 -9.27 40.30 45.21
C GLY A 97 -9.70 39.58 43.94
N ALA A 98 -8.83 38.77 43.35
CA ALA A 98 -9.25 37.56 42.65
C ALA A 98 -8.24 36.46 42.95
N SER A 99 -8.65 35.45 43.73
CA SER A 99 -7.91 34.19 43.83
C SER A 99 -7.64 33.68 42.41
N PRO A 100 -6.40 33.32 42.04
CA PRO A 100 -6.15 32.77 40.72
C PRO A 100 -6.89 31.43 40.66
N SER A 101 -8.00 31.37 39.91
CA SER A 101 -8.48 30.10 39.41
C SER A 101 -7.36 29.58 38.52
N VAL A 102 -6.54 28.66 39.03
CA VAL A 102 -5.47 28.04 38.26
C VAL A 102 -6.13 27.22 37.16
N GLY A 103 -6.44 27.86 36.04
CA GLY A 103 -6.97 27.23 34.86
C GLY A 103 -5.82 26.52 34.17
N PHE A 104 -5.80 25.19 34.23
CA PHE A 104 -4.90 24.43 33.38
C PHE A 104 -5.43 24.49 31.94
N ALA A 105 -4.57 24.85 30.99
CA ALA A 105 -4.90 24.88 29.57
C ALA A 105 -4.29 23.66 28.88
N VAL A 106 -5.12 22.86 28.23
CA VAL A 106 -4.67 21.72 27.41
C VAL A 106 -4.54 22.18 25.96
N PRO A 107 -3.42 21.93 25.27
CA PRO A 107 -3.25 22.27 23.87
C PRO A 107 -4.37 21.69 23.00
N HIS A 108 -4.78 22.45 21.98
CA HIS A 108 -5.88 22.07 21.09
C HIS A 108 -5.69 20.67 20.47
N ASP A 109 -4.47 20.34 20.05
CA ASP A 109 -4.17 19.03 19.45
C ASP A 109 -4.31 17.86 20.43
N VAL A 110 -3.97 18.09 21.70
CA VAL A 110 -4.16 17.11 22.77
C VAL A 110 -5.65 16.92 23.02
N LEU A 111 -6.42 18.02 23.08
CA LEU A 111 -7.87 17.96 23.25
C LEU A 111 -8.56 17.20 22.11
N LYS A 112 -8.09 17.40 20.87
CA LYS A 112 -8.56 16.64 19.70
C LYS A 112 -8.28 15.14 19.86
N ARG A 113 -7.07 14.76 20.27
CA ARG A 113 -6.71 13.35 20.52
C ARG A 113 -7.55 12.73 21.65
N LEU A 114 -7.77 13.46 22.74
CA LEU A 114 -8.63 13.02 23.85
C LEU A 114 -10.07 12.78 23.39
N ARG A 115 -10.62 13.69 22.58
CA ARG A 115 -11.96 13.55 21.99
C ARG A 115 -12.05 12.32 21.08
N THR A 116 -11.04 12.08 20.24
CA THR A 116 -11.00 10.87 19.39
C THR A 116 -10.86 9.60 20.23
N ALA A 117 -10.00 9.59 21.25
CA ALA A 117 -9.82 8.41 22.12
C ALA A 117 -11.04 8.12 23.01
N ALA A 118 -11.85 9.12 23.34
CA ALA A 118 -13.10 8.95 24.09
C ALA A 118 -14.14 8.08 23.39
N ARG A 119 -14.00 7.93 22.07
CA ARG A 119 -14.85 7.07 21.23
C ARG A 119 -14.38 5.61 21.19
N ALA A 120 -13.24 5.27 21.78
CA ALA A 120 -12.76 3.89 21.81
C ALA A 120 -13.71 3.00 22.64
N SER A 121 -13.94 1.76 22.21
CA SER A 121 -14.68 0.77 23.01
C SER A 121 -13.77 0.15 24.06
N ASP A 122 -13.48 0.94 25.09
CA ASP A 122 -12.74 0.54 26.28
C ASP A 122 -13.58 0.94 27.51
N PRO A 123 -14.01 -0.01 28.37
CA PRO A 123 -14.78 0.28 29.57
C PRO A 123 -14.08 1.25 30.53
N GLN A 124 -12.74 1.27 30.53
CA GLN A 124 -11.93 2.13 31.40
C GLN A 124 -11.49 3.43 30.72
N ARG A 125 -11.97 3.73 29.50
CA ARG A 125 -11.53 4.92 28.76
C ARG A 125 -11.69 6.21 29.54
N TRP A 126 -12.81 6.41 30.23
CA TRP A 126 -13.11 7.65 30.95
C TRP A 126 -12.16 7.86 32.13
N ALA A 127 -11.87 6.79 32.88
CA ALA A 127 -10.89 6.80 33.95
C ALA A 127 -9.46 7.03 33.42
N PHE A 128 -9.10 6.39 32.31
CA PHE A 128 -7.81 6.56 31.66
C PHE A 128 -7.59 7.99 31.14
N LEU A 129 -8.56 8.55 30.40
CA LEU A 129 -8.49 9.92 29.90
C LEU A 129 -8.38 10.91 31.06
N TYR A 130 -9.09 10.66 32.17
CA TYR A 130 -8.99 11.49 33.36
C TYR A 130 -7.59 11.47 33.95
N ARG A 131 -6.98 10.28 34.10
CA ARG A 131 -5.60 10.14 34.56
C ARG A 131 -4.61 10.93 33.70
N VAL A 132 -4.74 10.85 32.38
CA VAL A 132 -3.88 11.59 31.44
C VAL A 132 -3.98 13.09 31.67
N VAL A 133 -5.22 13.63 31.69
CA VAL A 133 -5.43 15.07 31.85
C VAL A 133 -5.05 15.54 33.26
N TRP A 134 -5.27 14.71 34.28
CA TRP A 134 -4.85 15.00 35.66
C TRP A 134 -3.32 15.10 35.76
N ARG A 135 -2.57 14.12 35.22
CA ARG A 135 -1.10 14.18 35.17
C ARG A 135 -0.62 15.44 34.46
N TYR A 136 -1.21 15.74 33.30
CA TYR A 136 -0.90 16.95 32.54
C TYR A 136 -1.16 18.23 33.33
N ALA A 137 -2.28 18.32 34.04
CA ALA A 137 -2.64 19.48 34.87
C ALA A 137 -1.72 19.67 36.08
N HIS A 138 -1.08 18.59 36.57
CA HIS A 138 -0.14 18.61 37.68
C HIS A 138 1.33 18.73 37.23
N GLY A 139 1.57 19.16 35.98
CA GLY A 139 2.90 19.48 35.46
C GLY A 139 3.61 18.36 34.70
N ASP A 140 3.03 17.16 34.66
CA ASP A 140 3.56 16.04 33.86
C ASP A 140 3.04 16.09 32.42
N HIS A 141 3.67 16.96 31.63
CA HIS A 141 3.36 17.12 30.20
C HIS A 141 3.79 15.92 29.35
N ALA A 142 4.59 14.99 29.87
CA ALA A 142 4.98 13.79 29.14
C ALA A 142 3.79 12.82 28.96
N SER A 143 2.81 12.86 29.87
CA SER A 143 1.58 12.04 29.83
C SER A 143 0.79 12.09 28.51
N VAL A 144 1.00 13.09 27.65
CA VAL A 144 0.33 13.25 26.35
C VAL A 144 1.25 12.99 25.15
N LEU A 145 2.52 12.66 25.40
CA LEU A 145 3.57 12.40 24.41
C LEU A 145 3.76 10.90 24.16
N PRO A 146 4.12 10.47 22.93
CA PRO A 146 4.28 9.05 22.61
C PRO A 146 5.38 8.30 23.41
N GLY A 147 6.30 9.02 24.06
CA GLY A 147 7.38 8.42 24.87
C GLY A 147 6.94 7.99 26.27
N ASP A 148 5.83 8.51 26.79
CA ASP A 148 5.24 8.07 28.06
C ASP A 148 4.28 6.89 27.84
N ILE A 149 4.12 6.05 28.85
CA ILE A 149 3.22 4.88 28.79
C ILE A 149 1.76 5.29 28.52
N ASP A 150 1.28 6.34 29.20
CA ASP A 150 -0.07 6.84 29.03
C ASP A 150 -0.21 7.59 27.70
N GLY A 151 0.78 8.39 27.32
CA GLY A 151 0.76 9.11 26.04
C GLY A 151 0.84 8.18 24.83
N ALA A 152 1.58 7.07 24.92
CA ALA A 152 1.60 6.00 23.93
C ALA A 152 0.25 5.29 23.82
N ARG A 153 -0.40 4.98 24.97
CA ARG A 153 -1.75 4.39 24.98
C ARG A 153 -2.78 5.35 24.39
N LEU A 154 -2.75 6.64 24.75
CA LEU A 154 -3.64 7.66 24.19
C LEU A 154 -3.49 7.74 22.66
N SER A 155 -2.24 7.78 22.18
CA SER A 155 -1.94 7.84 20.74
C SER A 155 -2.43 6.60 20.01
N ARG A 156 -2.31 5.42 20.62
CA ARG A 156 -2.81 4.16 20.07
C ARG A 156 -4.34 4.18 19.95
N LEU A 157 -5.05 4.49 21.03
CA LEU A 157 -6.52 4.56 21.05
C LEU A 157 -7.04 5.56 20.01
N ALA A 158 -6.50 6.78 19.97
CA ALA A 158 -6.91 7.78 19.01
C ALA A 158 -6.68 7.34 17.55
N ARG A 159 -5.54 6.70 17.28
CA ARG A 159 -5.21 6.16 15.95
C ARG A 159 -6.12 5.01 15.55
N ASP A 160 -6.44 4.11 16.47
CA ASP A 160 -7.28 2.94 16.19
C ASP A 160 -8.73 3.37 15.86
N VAL A 161 -9.29 4.32 16.64
CA VAL A 161 -10.59 4.97 16.34
C VAL A 161 -10.55 5.71 15.02
N SER A 162 -9.51 6.51 14.75
CA SER A 162 -9.40 7.26 13.50
C SER A 162 -9.32 6.33 12.29
N ARG A 163 -8.57 5.23 12.38
CA ARG A 163 -8.47 4.22 11.33
C ARG A 163 -9.83 3.59 11.07
N GLU A 164 -10.57 3.24 12.11
CA GLU A 164 -11.92 2.68 11.96
C GLU A 164 -12.90 3.65 11.32
N TYR A 165 -12.90 4.92 11.74
CA TYR A 165 -13.67 5.98 11.08
C TYR A 165 -13.33 6.08 9.59
N HIS A 166 -12.04 6.08 9.22
CA HIS A 166 -11.62 6.12 7.82
C HIS A 166 -12.05 4.89 7.02
N HIS A 167 -12.02 3.70 7.62
CA HIS A 167 -12.51 2.48 6.98
C HIS A 167 -14.01 2.57 6.70
N TRP A 168 -14.83 2.87 7.71
CA TRP A 168 -16.28 2.96 7.51
C TRP A 168 -16.65 4.12 6.56
N ARG A 169 -15.94 5.24 6.61
CA ARG A 169 -16.11 6.33 5.65
C ARG A 169 -15.91 5.87 4.19
N ALA A 170 -14.99 4.94 3.94
CA ALA A 170 -14.70 4.42 2.62
C ALA A 170 -15.62 3.26 2.20
N PHE A 171 -16.05 2.43 3.16
CA PHE A 171 -16.68 1.15 2.89
C PHE A 171 -18.16 1.07 3.24
N LEU A 172 -18.72 2.05 3.94
CA LEU A 172 -20.17 2.11 4.17
C LEU A 172 -20.89 2.15 2.81
N ARG A 173 -21.93 1.33 2.68
CA ARG A 173 -22.76 1.23 1.48
C ARG A 173 -24.20 1.54 1.86
N PHE A 174 -24.84 2.34 1.03
CA PHE A 174 -26.26 2.65 1.15
C PHE A 174 -27.02 1.78 0.16
N GLN A 175 -28.13 1.25 0.64
CA GLN A 175 -29.13 0.55 -0.15
C GLN A 175 -30.37 1.44 -0.20
N GLU A 176 -31.02 1.51 -1.36
CA GLU A 176 -32.30 2.20 -1.46
C GLU A 176 -33.36 1.32 -0.82
N THR A 177 -34.07 1.88 0.15
CA THR A 177 -35.24 1.25 0.77
C THR A 177 -36.42 2.19 0.59
N PHE A 178 -37.63 1.66 0.64
CA PHE A 178 -38.84 2.47 0.52
C PHE A 178 -39.59 2.46 1.85
N GLU A 179 -40.02 3.63 2.30
CA GLU A 179 -40.97 3.75 3.40
C GLU A 179 -42.37 3.25 2.97
N SER A 180 -43.27 3.12 3.95
CA SER A 180 -44.65 2.68 3.75
C SER A 180 -45.44 3.56 2.77
N ASP A 181 -45.01 4.81 2.60
CA ASP A 181 -45.55 5.83 1.69
C ASP A 181 -44.84 5.87 0.33
N ASN A 182 -43.96 4.90 0.05
CA ASN A 182 -43.13 4.80 -1.15
C ASN A 182 -42.06 5.91 -1.28
N THR A 183 -41.71 6.59 -0.20
CA THR A 183 -40.59 7.55 -0.19
C THR A 183 -39.26 6.80 -0.13
N PRO A 184 -38.29 7.09 -1.04
CA PRO A 184 -36.98 6.45 -1.01
C PRO A 184 -36.15 6.96 0.17
N VAL A 185 -35.64 6.03 0.96
CA VAL A 185 -34.73 6.25 2.09
C VAL A 185 -33.48 5.40 1.89
N LEU A 186 -32.32 6.05 1.92
CA LEU A 186 -31.05 5.35 1.81
C LEU A 186 -30.68 4.74 3.16
N MET A 187 -30.61 3.41 3.26
CA MET A 187 -30.25 2.72 4.48
C MET A 187 -28.85 2.11 4.39
N ALA A 188 -28.03 2.32 5.41
CA ALA A 188 -26.74 1.69 5.59
C ALA A 188 -26.67 1.03 6.98
N TRP A 189 -26.01 -0.12 7.06
CA TRP A 189 -25.81 -0.83 8.33
C TRP A 189 -24.34 -1.21 8.49
N PHE A 190 -23.82 -1.07 9.71
CA PHE A 190 -22.45 -1.44 10.04
C PHE A 190 -22.26 -1.81 11.52
N ALA A 191 -21.24 -2.61 11.82
CA ALA A 191 -20.87 -3.00 13.18
C ALA A 191 -19.44 -2.53 13.51
N PRO A 192 -19.27 -1.31 14.03
CA PRO A 192 -17.95 -0.80 14.37
C PRO A 192 -17.46 -1.38 15.70
N GLU A 193 -16.14 -1.40 15.89
CA GLU A 193 -15.50 -1.74 17.16
C GLU A 193 -15.44 -0.54 18.12
N HIS A 194 -15.54 0.69 17.60
CA HIS A 194 -15.49 1.95 18.34
C HIS A 194 -16.67 2.85 17.96
N ASP A 195 -17.04 3.79 18.84
CA ASP A 195 -18.15 4.73 18.61
C ASP A 195 -17.79 5.77 17.55
N VAL A 196 -18.00 5.41 16.29
CA VAL A 196 -17.73 6.27 15.12
C VAL A 196 -19.02 6.69 14.38
N LEU A 197 -20.19 6.37 14.93
CA LEU A 197 -21.47 6.67 14.30
C LEU A 197 -21.69 8.16 14.08
N GLU A 198 -21.48 8.95 15.13
CA GLU A 198 -21.62 10.41 15.11
C GLU A 198 -20.76 11.09 14.03
N PRO A 199 -19.42 10.92 13.99
CA PRO A 199 -18.58 11.55 12.97
C PRO A 199 -18.84 11.02 11.55
N LEU A 200 -19.29 9.77 11.40
CA LEU A 200 -19.68 9.25 10.10
C LEU A 200 -20.93 9.94 9.58
N ALA A 201 -21.93 10.12 10.43
CA ALA A 201 -23.16 10.78 10.06
C ALA A 201 -22.93 12.25 9.69
N GLU A 202 -22.09 13.00 10.43
CA GLU A 202 -21.68 14.37 10.05
C GLU A 202 -20.99 14.41 8.68
N TYR A 203 -20.20 13.38 8.36
CA TYR A 203 -19.54 13.28 7.05
C TYR A 203 -20.55 13.04 5.92
N PHE A 204 -21.51 12.14 6.14
CA PHE A 204 -22.51 11.80 5.13
C PHE A 204 -23.59 12.87 4.97
N GLU A 205 -23.93 13.63 6.02
CA GLU A 205 -24.80 14.81 5.94
C GLU A 205 -24.27 15.81 4.89
N LYS A 206 -22.97 16.13 4.98
CA LYS A 206 -22.32 17.06 4.02
C LYS A 206 -22.27 16.54 2.59
N ARG A 207 -22.36 15.22 2.38
CA ARG A 207 -22.17 14.58 1.07
C ARG A 207 -23.47 14.18 0.38
N LEU A 208 -24.44 13.71 1.15
CA LEU A 208 -25.75 13.27 0.66
C LEU A 208 -26.78 14.41 0.67
N GLY A 209 -26.42 15.59 1.20
CA GLY A 209 -27.25 16.78 1.14
C GLY A 209 -28.61 16.56 1.80
N ARG A 210 -29.68 16.88 1.08
CA ARG A 210 -31.07 16.82 1.60
C ARG A 210 -31.70 15.42 1.53
N SER A 211 -31.00 14.41 1.03
CA SER A 211 -31.53 13.05 0.95
C SER A 211 -31.88 12.51 2.33
N ARG A 212 -32.96 11.75 2.43
CA ARG A 212 -33.31 11.01 3.65
C ARG A 212 -32.47 9.74 3.68
N TRP A 213 -31.76 9.55 4.78
CA TRP A 213 -30.89 8.40 4.95
C TRP A 213 -30.80 7.97 6.41
N VAL A 214 -30.45 6.70 6.60
CA VAL A 214 -30.33 6.05 7.89
C VAL A 214 -29.03 5.27 7.93
N ILE A 215 -28.23 5.48 8.97
CA ILE A 215 -27.01 4.73 9.26
C ILE A 215 -27.22 4.02 10.60
N ALA A 216 -27.39 2.71 10.55
CA ALA A 216 -27.67 1.86 11.71
C ALA A 216 -26.44 1.08 12.17
N SER A 217 -26.31 0.91 13.49
CA SER A 217 -25.30 0.08 14.12
C SER A 217 -25.87 -0.69 15.33
N PRO A 218 -25.18 -1.73 15.83
CA PRO A 218 -25.58 -2.43 17.05
C PRO A 218 -25.66 -1.55 18.30
N ASP A 219 -25.03 -0.37 18.29
CA ASP A 219 -24.92 0.52 19.46
C ASP A 219 -25.78 1.79 19.31
N GLY A 220 -26.42 1.99 18.15
CA GLY A 220 -27.25 3.16 17.91
C GLY A 220 -27.54 3.43 16.44
N LEU A 221 -28.31 4.49 16.21
CA LEU A 221 -28.81 4.92 14.92
C LEU A 221 -28.49 6.40 14.68
N ALA A 222 -28.11 6.74 13.46
CA ALA A 222 -28.13 8.11 12.97
C ALA A 222 -29.04 8.20 11.75
N HIS A 223 -29.96 9.17 11.70
CA HIS A 223 -30.81 9.38 10.55
C HIS A 223 -30.89 10.86 10.17
N HIS A 224 -31.05 11.14 8.89
CA HIS A 224 -31.24 12.49 8.37
C HIS A 224 -32.69 12.69 7.93
N ASN A 225 -33.38 13.64 8.57
CA ASN A 225 -34.78 13.96 8.32
C ASN A 225 -35.00 14.91 7.11
N GLY A 226 -33.95 15.19 6.34
CA GLY A 226 -33.98 16.16 5.23
C GLY A 226 -33.56 17.58 5.60
N LYS A 227 -33.42 17.88 6.91
CA LYS A 227 -32.94 19.16 7.44
C LYS A 227 -31.66 19.01 8.28
N HIS A 228 -31.63 18.06 9.21
CA HIS A 228 -30.48 17.81 10.10
C HIS A 228 -30.37 16.32 10.45
N VAL A 229 -29.18 15.92 10.90
CA VAL A 229 -28.97 14.58 11.46
C VAL A 229 -29.47 14.49 12.90
N VAL A 230 -30.21 13.42 13.19
CA VAL A 230 -30.67 13.04 14.52
C VAL A 230 -29.96 11.74 14.93
N TYR A 231 -29.50 11.72 16.18
CA TYR A 231 -28.80 10.59 16.78
C TYR A 231 -29.64 9.94 17.85
N ASP A 232 -29.85 8.63 17.73
CA ASP A 232 -30.53 7.83 18.74
C ASP A 232 -29.64 6.65 19.15
N ARG A 233 -29.04 6.77 20.34
CA ARG A 233 -28.18 5.73 20.93
C ARG A 233 -28.95 4.55 21.50
N ARG A 234 -30.29 4.63 21.60
CA ARG A 234 -31.16 3.58 22.14
C ARG A 234 -31.88 2.80 21.04
N ALA A 235 -32.12 3.44 19.89
CA ALA A 235 -32.68 2.76 18.72
C ALA A 235 -31.75 1.64 18.22
N ARG A 236 -32.36 0.54 17.80
CA ARG A 236 -31.70 -0.59 17.16
C ARG A 236 -32.46 -0.93 15.89
N LEU A 237 -31.73 -1.03 14.78
CA LEU A 237 -32.25 -1.47 13.51
C LEU A 237 -31.43 -2.66 13.03
N GLU A 238 -32.13 -3.72 12.66
CA GLU A 238 -31.54 -4.91 12.06
C GLU A 238 -30.95 -4.58 10.68
N PRO A 239 -29.92 -5.32 10.24
CA PRO A 239 -29.36 -5.11 8.92
C PRO A 239 -30.42 -5.38 7.84
N PRO A 240 -30.46 -4.56 6.77
CA PRO A 240 -31.36 -4.80 5.65
C PRO A 240 -31.08 -6.16 5.01
N ARG A 241 -32.12 -6.80 4.47
CA ARG A 241 -31.97 -8.06 3.74
C ARG A 241 -31.33 -7.77 2.37
N PRO A 242 -30.26 -8.48 1.97
CA PRO A 242 -29.68 -8.32 0.64
C PRO A 242 -30.66 -8.80 -0.44
N GLY A 243 -30.83 -8.04 -1.55
CA GLY A 243 -31.81 -8.42 -2.57
C GLY A 243 -32.14 -7.48 -3.72
N ASP A 244 -31.63 -6.25 -3.81
CA ASP A 244 -32.03 -5.33 -4.89
C ASP A 244 -31.30 -5.55 -6.22
N ASP A 245 -31.96 -5.17 -7.32
CA ASP A 245 -31.44 -5.19 -8.69
C ASP A 245 -30.10 -4.43 -8.83
N THR A 246 -29.89 -3.39 -8.02
CA THR A 246 -28.65 -2.58 -7.99
C THR A 246 -27.46 -3.37 -7.44
N GLU A 247 -27.67 -4.25 -6.46
CA GLU A 247 -26.64 -5.13 -5.92
C GLU A 247 -26.18 -6.14 -6.99
N ALA A 248 -27.10 -6.69 -7.78
CA ALA A 248 -26.76 -7.62 -8.86
C ALA A 248 -25.88 -6.97 -9.94
N LEU A 249 -26.17 -5.72 -10.32
CA LEU A 249 -25.36 -4.95 -11.27
C LEU A 249 -23.95 -4.68 -10.75
N TRP A 250 -23.83 -4.23 -9.49
CA TRP A 250 -22.53 -3.99 -8.86
C TRP A 250 -21.68 -5.26 -8.77
N ARG A 251 -22.30 -6.38 -8.36
CA ARG A 251 -21.63 -7.69 -8.27
C ARG A 251 -21.11 -8.15 -9.62
N THR A 252 -21.88 -7.95 -10.68
CA THR A 252 -21.48 -8.28 -12.06
C THR A 252 -20.32 -7.41 -12.52
N TYR A 253 -20.41 -6.09 -12.28
CA TYR A 253 -19.31 -5.16 -12.57
C TYR A 253 -18.03 -5.54 -11.83
N TYR A 254 -18.11 -5.79 -10.52
CA TYR A 254 -16.98 -6.17 -9.67
C TYR A 254 -16.27 -7.44 -10.18
N GLN A 255 -17.03 -8.46 -10.58
CA GLN A 255 -16.48 -9.66 -11.20
C GLN A 255 -15.75 -9.37 -12.52
N SER A 256 -16.29 -8.46 -13.35
CA SER A 256 -15.71 -8.16 -14.67
C SER A 256 -14.36 -7.45 -14.59
N ILE A 257 -14.14 -6.62 -13.56
CA ILE A 257 -12.88 -5.88 -13.36
C ILE A 257 -11.86 -6.65 -12.51
N PHE A 258 -12.25 -7.78 -11.92
CA PHE A 258 -11.37 -8.57 -11.06
C PHE A 258 -10.25 -9.24 -11.87
N ASN A 259 -9.01 -8.89 -11.57
CA ASN A 259 -7.84 -9.49 -12.21
C ASN A 259 -7.23 -10.59 -11.32
N PRO A 260 -7.42 -11.89 -11.66
CA PRO A 260 -6.94 -12.99 -10.84
C PRO A 260 -5.41 -13.05 -10.75
N ALA A 261 -4.67 -12.54 -11.75
CA ALA A 261 -3.21 -12.50 -11.75
C ALA A 261 -2.64 -11.43 -10.81
N ARG A 262 -3.43 -10.41 -10.45
CA ARG A 262 -3.00 -9.31 -9.57
C ARG A 262 -3.59 -9.38 -8.16
N VAL A 263 -4.36 -10.42 -7.85
CA VAL A 263 -4.98 -10.52 -6.53
C VAL A 263 -3.95 -10.84 -5.45
N ASN A 264 -3.85 -9.96 -4.46
CA ASN A 264 -3.04 -10.16 -3.26
C ASN A 264 -3.97 -10.05 -2.05
N LEU A 265 -4.38 -11.20 -1.52
CA LEU A 265 -5.36 -11.27 -0.44
C LEU A 265 -4.85 -10.65 0.87
N ASP A 266 -3.55 -10.72 1.11
CA ASP A 266 -2.93 -10.16 2.32
C ASP A 266 -2.97 -8.63 2.26
N LEU A 267 -2.66 -8.06 1.09
CA LEU A 267 -2.76 -6.62 0.86
C LEU A 267 -4.24 -6.16 0.88
N THR A 268 -5.16 -6.93 0.28
CA THR A 268 -6.60 -6.65 0.37
C THR A 268 -7.06 -6.65 1.83
N ARG A 269 -6.64 -7.63 2.65
CA ARG A 269 -6.95 -7.68 4.08
C ARG A 269 -6.31 -6.55 4.89
N GLN A 270 -5.15 -6.07 4.48
CA GLN A 270 -4.49 -4.92 5.11
C GLN A 270 -5.28 -3.62 4.91
N HIS A 271 -5.84 -3.40 3.72
CA HIS A 271 -6.64 -2.21 3.40
C HIS A 271 -8.13 -2.35 3.74
N MET A 272 -8.66 -3.56 3.66
CA MET A 272 -10.05 -3.91 3.93
C MET A 272 -10.09 -5.23 4.70
N PRO A 273 -10.03 -5.18 6.05
CA PRO A 273 -10.05 -6.38 6.87
C PRO A 273 -11.28 -7.25 6.62
N ALA A 274 -11.12 -8.57 6.73
CA ALA A 274 -12.18 -9.53 6.37
C ALA A 274 -13.50 -9.35 7.15
N ARG A 275 -13.45 -8.77 8.37
CA ARG A 275 -14.64 -8.46 9.16
C ARG A 275 -15.63 -7.54 8.44
N PHE A 276 -15.14 -6.65 7.57
CA PHE A 276 -15.97 -5.72 6.80
C PHE A 276 -16.68 -6.41 5.63
N TRP A 277 -16.19 -7.56 5.17
CA TRP A 277 -16.72 -8.23 3.97
C TRP A 277 -18.13 -8.76 4.18
N LYS A 278 -18.51 -9.12 5.42
CA LYS A 278 -19.84 -9.66 5.76
C LYS A 278 -20.99 -8.70 5.37
N HIS A 279 -20.72 -7.41 5.34
CA HIS A 279 -21.71 -6.36 5.09
C HIS A 279 -21.52 -5.69 3.73
N LEU A 280 -20.62 -6.21 2.89
CA LEU A 280 -20.41 -5.74 1.53
C LEU A 280 -21.17 -6.61 0.53
N PRO A 281 -21.83 -6.02 -0.47
CA PRO A 281 -22.45 -6.77 -1.56
C PRO A 281 -21.48 -7.72 -2.28
N GLU A 282 -20.21 -7.32 -2.41
CA GLU A 282 -19.14 -8.11 -3.04
C GLU A 282 -18.42 -9.07 -2.08
N GLY A 283 -18.74 -9.09 -0.78
CA GLY A 283 -17.98 -9.83 0.24
C GLY A 283 -17.78 -11.32 -0.07
N ASP A 284 -18.86 -12.01 -0.43
CA ASP A 284 -18.84 -13.42 -0.82
C ASP A 284 -18.12 -13.66 -2.16
N LEU A 285 -18.04 -12.63 -3.01
CA LEU A 285 -17.35 -12.71 -4.29
C LEU A 285 -15.84 -12.62 -4.08
N ILE A 286 -15.37 -11.78 -3.15
CA ILE A 286 -13.94 -11.64 -2.86
C ILE A 286 -13.32 -13.00 -2.52
N GLN A 287 -13.96 -13.77 -1.63
CA GLN A 287 -13.44 -15.09 -1.25
C GLN A 287 -13.47 -16.08 -2.42
N ARG A 288 -14.59 -16.16 -3.15
CA ARG A 288 -14.73 -17.07 -4.30
C ARG A 288 -13.72 -16.77 -5.41
N LEU A 289 -13.60 -15.50 -5.79
CA LEU A 289 -12.68 -15.05 -6.83
C LEU A 289 -11.21 -15.25 -6.42
N ALA A 290 -10.88 -15.06 -5.13
CA ALA A 290 -9.55 -15.32 -4.60
C ALA A 290 -9.18 -16.81 -4.62
N ILE A 291 -10.12 -17.69 -4.24
CA ILE A 291 -9.92 -19.14 -4.31
C ILE A 291 -9.72 -19.56 -5.77
N ALA A 292 -10.56 -19.09 -6.69
CA ALA A 292 -10.43 -19.35 -8.13
C ALA A 292 -9.09 -18.86 -8.70
N ALA A 293 -8.60 -17.70 -8.25
CA ALA A 293 -7.27 -17.20 -8.61
C ALA A 293 -6.16 -18.15 -8.15
N ALA A 294 -6.24 -18.67 -6.93
CA ALA A 294 -5.25 -19.58 -6.36
C ALA A 294 -5.24 -20.96 -7.03
N THR A 295 -6.39 -21.47 -7.49
CA THR A 295 -6.55 -22.83 -8.05
C THR A 295 -6.30 -22.95 -9.55
N GLY A 296 -5.97 -21.86 -10.26
CA GLY A 296 -5.55 -21.96 -11.67
C GLY A 296 -5.75 -20.69 -12.50
N GLN A 297 -6.64 -19.78 -12.09
CA GLN A 297 -6.97 -18.59 -12.89
C GLN A 297 -5.84 -17.54 -12.93
N ARG A 298 -4.85 -17.63 -12.04
CA ARG A 298 -3.60 -16.84 -12.17
C ARG A 298 -2.82 -17.16 -13.45
N ARG A 299 -2.90 -18.39 -13.96
CA ARG A 299 -2.17 -18.80 -15.18
C ARG A 299 -2.85 -18.32 -16.47
N HIS A 300 -4.16 -18.06 -16.44
CA HIS A 300 -4.94 -17.70 -17.62
C HIS A 300 -5.41 -16.24 -17.65
N GLY A 301 -5.25 -15.47 -16.56
CA GLY A 301 -5.44 -14.01 -16.56
C GLY A 301 -6.88 -13.51 -16.70
N GLN A 302 -7.88 -14.38 -16.80
CA GLN A 302 -9.30 -14.05 -16.93
C GLN A 302 -10.16 -14.99 -16.09
N ALA A 303 -11.28 -14.53 -15.52
CA ALA A 303 -12.23 -15.39 -14.83
C ALA A 303 -12.98 -16.29 -15.84
N ASP A 304 -13.11 -17.60 -15.56
CA ASP A 304 -13.80 -18.57 -16.44
C ASP A 304 -15.24 -18.17 -16.81
N ALA A 305 -15.92 -17.39 -15.96
CA ALA A 305 -17.26 -16.88 -16.23
C ALA A 305 -17.32 -16.01 -17.51
N LEU A 306 -16.21 -15.37 -17.90
CA LEU A 306 -16.13 -14.58 -19.14
C LEU A 306 -15.90 -15.45 -20.39
N ARG A 307 -15.41 -16.69 -20.26
CA ARG A 307 -15.28 -17.62 -21.41
C ARG A 307 -16.63 -18.11 -21.92
N GLY A 308 -17.65 -18.15 -21.06
CA GLY A 308 -18.99 -18.66 -21.38
C GLY A 308 -19.98 -17.60 -21.89
N ALA A 309 -19.67 -16.30 -21.72
CA ALA A 309 -20.49 -15.25 -22.29
C ALA A 309 -20.26 -15.23 -23.80
N GLY A 310 -21.29 -15.59 -24.57
CA GLY A 310 -21.29 -15.59 -26.05
C GLY A 310 -21.17 -14.18 -26.64
N GLY A 311 -20.07 -13.49 -26.35
CA GLY A 311 -19.67 -12.27 -27.03
C GLY A 311 -19.19 -12.60 -28.44
N LYS A 312 -19.27 -11.61 -29.32
CA LYS A 312 -18.75 -11.70 -30.69
C LYS A 312 -17.23 -11.94 -30.63
N VAL A 313 -16.80 -13.19 -30.79
CA VAL A 313 -15.38 -13.56 -30.80
C VAL A 313 -14.77 -12.93 -32.05
N ILE A 314 -13.97 -11.89 -31.86
CA ILE A 314 -13.10 -11.41 -32.94
C ILE A 314 -11.97 -12.42 -33.03
N THR A 315 -12.04 -13.32 -34.02
CA THR A 315 -10.97 -14.26 -34.33
C THR A 315 -9.77 -13.49 -34.88
N VAL A 316 -8.93 -12.99 -33.99
CA VAL A 316 -7.61 -12.45 -34.33
C VAL A 316 -6.62 -13.59 -34.09
N SER A 317 -5.85 -13.96 -35.11
CA SER A 317 -4.80 -14.97 -34.95
C SER A 317 -3.70 -14.44 -34.01
N ALA A 318 -2.95 -15.32 -33.35
CA ALA A 318 -1.88 -14.90 -32.43
C ALA A 318 -0.83 -14.03 -33.14
N GLU A 319 -0.62 -14.26 -34.44
CA GLU A 319 0.26 -13.48 -35.31
C GLU A 319 -0.30 -12.07 -35.58
N ALA A 320 -1.63 -11.93 -35.66
CA ALA A 320 -2.31 -10.65 -35.88
C ALA A 320 -2.61 -9.88 -34.58
N ALA A 321 -2.53 -10.54 -33.42
CA ALA A 321 -2.85 -9.95 -32.11
C ALA A 321 -1.64 -9.29 -31.42
N GLN A 322 -0.42 -9.53 -31.89
CA GLN A 322 0.74 -8.79 -31.38
C GLN A 322 0.82 -7.45 -32.10
N PRO A 323 0.80 -6.31 -31.38
CA PRO A 323 1.17 -5.05 -32.01
C PRO A 323 2.59 -5.24 -32.54
N GLN A 324 2.74 -5.18 -33.86
CA GLN A 324 4.03 -5.15 -34.53
C GLN A 324 4.70 -3.86 -34.07
N ARG A 325 5.40 -3.94 -32.95
CA ARG A 325 6.21 -2.83 -32.44
C ARG A 325 7.41 -2.80 -33.35
N ASP A 326 7.54 -1.74 -34.14
CA ASP A 326 8.77 -1.46 -34.87
C ASP A 326 9.93 -1.59 -33.88
N VAL A 327 10.72 -2.65 -34.08
CA VAL A 327 11.98 -2.79 -33.37
C VAL A 327 12.84 -1.66 -33.92
N PRO A 328 13.30 -0.69 -33.10
CA PRO A 328 14.23 0.31 -33.59
C PRO A 328 15.35 -0.43 -34.32
N HIS A 329 15.61 -0.09 -35.58
CA HIS A 329 16.64 -0.78 -36.36
C HIS A 329 18.05 -0.56 -35.81
N ASP A 330 18.19 0.41 -34.90
CA ASP A 330 19.45 0.78 -34.30
C ASP A 330 19.37 0.87 -32.76
N ILE A 331 20.34 0.26 -32.10
CA ILE A 331 20.49 0.23 -30.64
C ILE A 331 20.79 1.62 -30.07
N ASP A 332 21.42 2.50 -30.86
CA ASP A 332 21.75 3.89 -30.48
C ASP A 332 20.46 4.71 -30.26
N ALA A 333 19.41 4.37 -30.98
CA ALA A 333 18.07 4.93 -30.83
C ALA A 333 17.17 4.14 -29.86
N CYS A 334 17.68 3.11 -29.17
CA CYS A 334 16.85 2.25 -28.32
C CYS A 334 16.27 3.03 -27.14
N ARG A 335 14.94 3.00 -27.00
CA ARG A 335 14.18 3.60 -25.89
C ARG A 335 13.25 2.61 -25.18
N ARG A 336 13.50 1.30 -25.34
CA ARG A 336 12.62 0.21 -24.85
C ARG A 336 12.53 0.08 -23.33
N CYS A 337 13.47 0.64 -22.57
CA CYS A 337 13.43 0.69 -21.11
C CYS A 337 14.10 1.96 -20.58
N PRO A 338 13.79 2.45 -19.35
CA PRO A 338 14.28 3.73 -18.84
C PRO A 338 15.81 3.85 -18.64
N LEU A 339 16.58 2.78 -18.92
CA LEU A 339 18.03 2.80 -18.71
C LEU A 339 18.77 3.74 -19.67
N TRP A 340 18.20 4.01 -20.85
CA TRP A 340 18.77 4.95 -21.82
C TRP A 340 18.87 6.39 -21.26
N GLU A 341 18.01 6.77 -20.30
CA GLU A 341 17.89 8.15 -19.82
C GLU A 341 19.13 8.64 -19.06
N ARG A 342 19.88 7.71 -18.45
CA ARG A 342 21.03 8.02 -17.57
C ARG A 342 22.34 7.38 -18.01
N ALA A 343 22.28 6.42 -18.92
CA ALA A 343 23.47 5.88 -19.56
C ALA A 343 24.06 6.91 -20.52
N THR A 344 25.36 6.84 -20.76
CA THR A 344 26.02 7.75 -21.72
C THR A 344 25.68 7.33 -23.15
N GLN A 345 25.71 6.02 -23.39
CA GLN A 345 25.45 5.40 -24.69
C GLN A 345 25.10 3.91 -24.48
N PRO A 346 24.45 3.23 -25.43
CA PRO A 346 24.42 1.77 -25.40
C PRO A 346 25.79 1.18 -25.66
N VAL A 347 26.08 0.06 -25.00
CA VAL A 347 27.28 -0.74 -25.23
C VAL A 347 26.90 -1.98 -26.01
N ARG A 348 27.34 -2.04 -27.26
CA ARG A 348 27.12 -3.15 -28.19
C ARG A 348 28.00 -4.34 -27.81
N GLY A 349 27.62 -5.54 -28.24
CA GLY A 349 28.55 -6.65 -28.26
C GLY A 349 29.71 -6.43 -29.23
N THR A 350 30.89 -6.98 -28.92
CA THR A 350 32.10 -6.86 -29.74
C THR A 350 32.74 -8.22 -29.96
N GLY A 351 33.13 -8.50 -31.20
CA GLY A 351 33.83 -9.72 -31.59
C GLY A 351 33.70 -10.00 -33.09
N PRO A 352 34.39 -11.05 -33.60
CA PRO A 352 34.30 -11.41 -35.00
C PRO A 352 32.92 -11.97 -35.35
N ALA A 353 32.51 -11.81 -36.61
CA ALA A 353 31.36 -12.52 -37.15
C ALA A 353 31.59 -14.04 -37.06
N GLY A 354 30.58 -14.80 -36.62
CA GLY A 354 30.68 -16.26 -36.50
C GLY A 354 31.55 -16.77 -35.34
N ALA A 355 31.79 -15.97 -34.30
CA ALA A 355 32.50 -16.42 -33.10
C ALA A 355 31.80 -17.67 -32.50
N ALA A 356 32.53 -18.79 -32.40
CA ALA A 356 31.97 -20.04 -31.91
C ALA A 356 31.59 -19.98 -30.42
N ILE A 357 32.22 -19.08 -29.66
CA ILE A 357 31.97 -18.85 -28.24
C ILE A 357 31.52 -17.40 -28.04
N MET A 358 30.37 -17.25 -27.37
CA MET A 358 29.86 -15.96 -26.91
C MET A 358 29.97 -15.87 -25.38
N LEU A 359 30.49 -14.76 -24.86
CA LEU A 359 30.48 -14.43 -23.44
C LEU A 359 29.34 -13.44 -23.14
N LEU A 360 28.46 -13.81 -22.22
CA LEU A 360 27.29 -13.01 -21.86
C LEU A 360 27.38 -12.52 -20.41
N GLY A 361 27.52 -11.22 -20.21
CA GLY A 361 27.45 -10.56 -18.90
C GLY A 361 26.08 -9.99 -18.55
N GLU A 362 25.99 -9.32 -17.40
CA GLU A 362 24.75 -8.71 -16.90
C GLU A 362 24.41 -7.39 -17.62
N GLN A 363 25.30 -6.41 -17.52
CA GLN A 363 25.15 -5.07 -18.05
C GLN A 363 26.51 -4.38 -18.18
N PRO A 364 26.63 -3.25 -18.89
CA PRO A 364 27.86 -2.48 -18.95
C PRO A 364 28.15 -1.85 -17.58
N GLY A 365 29.43 -1.66 -17.28
CA GLY A 365 29.88 -0.90 -16.11
C GLY A 365 30.19 0.56 -16.45
N ASP A 366 30.83 1.23 -15.49
CA ASP A 366 31.19 2.64 -15.57
C ASP A 366 32.15 2.95 -16.73
N HIS A 367 33.15 2.08 -16.95
CA HIS A 367 34.16 2.28 -17.99
C HIS A 367 33.57 1.92 -19.36
N GLU A 368 32.81 0.83 -19.42
CA GLU A 368 32.14 0.34 -20.63
C GLU A 368 31.14 1.38 -21.16
N ASP A 369 30.34 1.99 -20.28
CA ASP A 369 29.37 3.03 -20.65
C ASP A 369 30.03 4.27 -21.27
N LEU A 370 31.24 4.64 -20.83
CA LEU A 370 31.96 5.77 -21.40
C LEU A 370 32.68 5.42 -22.71
N ALA A 371 33.18 4.19 -22.84
CA ALA A 371 33.96 3.77 -23.99
C ALA A 371 33.13 3.14 -25.12
N GLY A 372 31.92 2.65 -24.83
CA GLY A 372 31.09 1.92 -25.78
C GLY A 372 31.52 0.48 -26.05
N VAL A 373 32.46 -0.07 -25.27
CA VAL A 373 33.04 -1.42 -25.46
C VAL A 373 32.83 -2.26 -24.19
N PRO A 374 32.37 -3.52 -24.29
CA PRO A 374 32.09 -4.36 -23.13
C PRO A 374 33.37 -4.94 -22.50
N PHE A 375 33.34 -5.14 -21.18
CA PHE A 375 34.40 -5.77 -20.38
C PHE A 375 35.78 -5.11 -20.51
N ILE A 376 35.87 -3.80 -20.28
CA ILE A 376 37.15 -3.05 -20.31
C ILE A 376 37.56 -2.49 -18.94
N GLY A 377 36.68 -2.55 -17.94
CA GLY A 377 37.01 -2.16 -16.56
C GLY A 377 37.72 -3.26 -15.78
N PRO A 378 37.81 -3.14 -14.44
CA PRO A 378 38.49 -4.12 -13.58
C PRO A 378 37.96 -5.56 -13.71
N ALA A 379 36.65 -5.72 -13.97
CA ALA A 379 36.05 -7.02 -14.23
C ALA A 379 36.51 -7.60 -15.58
N GLY A 380 36.76 -6.75 -16.57
CA GLY A 380 37.35 -7.10 -17.86
C GLY A 380 38.79 -7.58 -17.74
N GLU A 381 39.61 -6.89 -16.93
CA GLU A 381 41.01 -7.30 -16.67
C GLU A 381 41.09 -8.70 -16.02
N LEU A 382 40.18 -8.99 -15.09
CA LEU A 382 40.08 -10.33 -14.49
C LEU A 382 39.66 -11.38 -15.52
N LEU A 383 38.69 -11.03 -16.38
CA LEU A 383 38.27 -11.90 -17.47
C LEU A 383 39.44 -12.18 -18.44
N ASP A 384 40.26 -11.17 -18.75
CA ASP A 384 41.43 -11.32 -19.62
C ASP A 384 42.48 -12.27 -19.03
N ARG A 385 42.72 -12.19 -17.71
CA ARG A 385 43.58 -13.16 -17.02
C ARG A 385 43.00 -14.57 -17.11
N ALA A 386 41.70 -14.73 -16.88
CA ALA A 386 41.05 -16.04 -16.94
C ALA A 386 41.07 -16.63 -18.36
N LEU A 387 40.91 -15.79 -19.39
CA LEU A 387 41.04 -16.16 -20.80
C LEU A 387 42.46 -16.61 -21.15
N ALA A 388 43.47 -15.86 -20.70
CA ALA A 388 44.88 -16.22 -20.89
C ALA A 388 45.20 -17.57 -20.24
N SER A 389 44.74 -17.80 -19.00
CA SER A 389 44.89 -19.09 -18.30
C SER A 389 44.17 -20.25 -19.00
N ALA A 390 43.05 -19.97 -19.68
CA ALA A 390 42.34 -20.97 -20.48
C ALA A 390 42.92 -21.17 -21.89
N GLY A 391 43.95 -20.39 -22.28
CA GLY A 391 44.54 -20.44 -23.62
C GLY A 391 43.65 -19.87 -24.73
N ILE A 392 42.66 -19.04 -24.37
CA ILE A 392 41.67 -18.50 -25.32
C ILE A 392 42.03 -17.06 -25.67
N GLN A 393 42.19 -16.78 -26.97
CA GLN A 393 42.41 -15.43 -27.46
C GLN A 393 41.09 -14.64 -27.45
N ARG A 394 41.05 -13.52 -26.73
CA ARG A 394 39.85 -12.65 -26.60
C ARG A 394 39.27 -12.26 -27.96
N GLN A 395 40.11 -12.03 -28.97
CA GLN A 395 39.71 -11.62 -30.32
C GLN A 395 38.94 -12.69 -31.09
N THR A 396 38.93 -13.94 -30.61
CA THR A 396 38.15 -15.04 -31.22
C THR A 396 36.74 -15.17 -30.64
N LEU A 397 36.42 -14.37 -29.62
CA LEU A 397 35.17 -14.42 -28.87
C LEU A 397 34.23 -13.28 -29.24
N TYR A 398 32.94 -13.51 -29.08
CA TYR A 398 31.94 -12.44 -29.07
C TYR A 398 31.54 -12.11 -27.64
N LEU A 399 31.82 -10.89 -27.18
CA LEU A 399 31.53 -10.46 -25.81
C LEU A 399 30.35 -9.50 -25.82
N THR A 400 29.37 -9.74 -24.96
CA THR A 400 28.17 -8.90 -24.87
C THR A 400 27.53 -8.95 -23.48
N ASN A 401 26.49 -8.15 -23.26
CA ASN A 401 25.71 -8.11 -22.01
C ASN A 401 24.22 -8.30 -22.27
N ALA A 402 23.50 -8.86 -21.30
CA ALA A 402 22.05 -9.06 -21.36
C ALA A 402 21.29 -7.73 -21.48
N VAL A 403 21.78 -6.70 -20.80
CA VAL A 403 21.29 -5.32 -20.91
C VAL A 403 22.37 -4.45 -21.55
N LYS A 404 21.96 -3.50 -22.39
CA LYS A 404 22.88 -2.70 -23.22
C LYS A 404 23.18 -1.30 -22.69
N HIS A 405 22.46 -0.83 -21.68
CA HIS A 405 22.66 0.47 -21.06
C HIS A 405 23.06 0.31 -19.60
N PHE A 406 23.99 1.12 -19.11
CA PHE A 406 24.46 1.03 -17.72
C PHE A 406 23.43 1.55 -16.73
N LYS A 407 22.96 0.66 -15.84
CA LYS A 407 22.12 1.05 -14.71
C LYS A 407 22.95 1.40 -13.48
N TRP A 408 22.82 2.63 -13.01
CA TRP A 408 23.58 3.13 -11.87
C TRP A 408 22.79 4.11 -11.00
N ALA A 409 23.29 4.33 -9.79
CA ALA A 409 22.83 5.35 -8.87
C ALA A 409 24.00 6.25 -8.42
N PRO A 410 23.79 7.56 -8.25
CA PRO A 410 24.85 8.45 -7.78
C PRO A 410 25.21 8.14 -6.32
N ARG A 411 26.51 8.08 -6.02
CA ARG A 411 27.04 8.08 -4.65
C ARG A 411 28.21 9.04 -4.58
N GLY A 412 27.94 10.28 -4.17
CA GLY A 412 28.89 11.38 -4.34
C GLY A 412 29.21 11.59 -5.83
N LYS A 413 30.50 11.66 -6.17
CA LYS A 413 30.96 11.81 -7.58
C LYS A 413 31.04 10.49 -8.37
N ARG A 414 30.72 9.33 -7.75
CA ARG A 414 30.87 8.01 -8.37
C ARG A 414 29.53 7.45 -8.85
N ARG A 415 29.55 6.76 -9.99
CA ARG A 415 28.41 6.01 -10.54
C ARG A 415 28.41 4.59 -9.97
N MET A 416 27.47 4.30 -9.08
CA MET A 416 27.38 2.98 -8.43
C MET A 416 26.46 2.06 -9.22
N HIS A 417 27.03 0.96 -9.73
CA HIS A 417 26.30 -0.11 -10.41
C HIS A 417 25.08 -0.60 -9.62
N LYS A 418 23.95 -0.77 -10.30
CA LYS A 418 22.70 -1.36 -9.78
C LYS A 418 22.24 -2.47 -10.69
N THR A 419 21.86 -3.61 -10.13
CA THR A 419 21.35 -4.74 -10.92
C THR A 419 20.10 -4.34 -11.74
N PRO A 420 20.04 -4.69 -13.04
CA PRO A 420 18.85 -4.50 -13.85
C PRO A 420 17.63 -5.19 -13.25
N ALA A 421 16.47 -4.55 -13.37
CA ALA A 421 15.20 -5.18 -13.02
C ALA A 421 14.81 -6.17 -14.11
N GLN A 422 14.02 -7.18 -13.77
CA GLN A 422 13.56 -8.20 -14.71
C GLN A 422 12.92 -7.60 -15.98
N ARG A 423 12.07 -6.58 -15.83
CA ARG A 423 11.45 -5.84 -16.95
C ARG A 423 12.47 -5.17 -17.88
N GLU A 424 13.63 -4.77 -17.37
CA GLU A 424 14.68 -4.10 -18.14
C GLU A 424 15.47 -5.14 -18.95
N VAL A 425 15.71 -6.31 -18.37
CA VAL A 425 16.29 -7.48 -19.06
C VAL A 425 15.36 -7.93 -20.20
N GLU A 426 14.07 -8.13 -19.91
CA GLU A 426 13.06 -8.53 -20.91
C GLU A 426 12.93 -7.49 -22.03
N ALA A 427 12.92 -6.20 -21.71
CA ALA A 427 12.87 -5.14 -22.71
C ALA A 427 14.08 -5.15 -23.63
N CYS A 428 15.26 -5.51 -23.09
CA CYS A 428 16.52 -5.53 -23.83
C CYS A 428 16.79 -6.85 -24.57
N HIS A 429 16.03 -7.92 -24.27
CA HIS A 429 16.21 -9.26 -24.81
C HIS A 429 16.24 -9.32 -26.33
N VAL A 430 15.47 -8.45 -27.01
CA VAL A 430 15.48 -8.35 -28.48
C VAL A 430 16.88 -8.18 -29.07
N TRP A 431 17.75 -7.44 -28.39
CA TRP A 431 19.11 -7.16 -28.87
C TRP A 431 20.00 -8.39 -28.69
N LEU A 432 19.81 -9.12 -27.59
CA LEU A 432 20.51 -10.38 -27.36
C LEU A 432 20.09 -11.44 -28.40
N GLU A 433 18.80 -11.55 -28.71
CA GLU A 433 18.31 -12.46 -29.75
C GLU A 433 18.92 -12.14 -31.12
N GLN A 434 18.99 -10.85 -31.49
CA GLN A 434 19.64 -10.42 -32.73
C GLN A 434 21.13 -10.76 -32.76
N GLU A 435 21.84 -10.55 -31.66
CA GLU A 435 23.27 -10.91 -31.56
C GLU A 435 23.48 -12.43 -31.66
N ILE A 436 22.65 -13.23 -30.99
CA ILE A 436 22.71 -14.70 -31.08
C ILE A 436 22.39 -15.17 -32.50
N ALA A 437 21.35 -14.61 -33.14
CA ALA A 437 20.98 -14.95 -34.51
C ALA A 437 22.05 -14.55 -35.53
N ALA A 438 22.70 -13.39 -35.34
CA ALA A 438 23.74 -12.89 -36.24
C ALA A 438 25.06 -13.66 -36.11
N HIS A 439 25.44 -14.06 -34.89
CA HIS A 439 26.72 -14.71 -34.64
C HIS A 439 26.66 -16.24 -34.56
N GLN A 440 25.46 -16.82 -34.39
CA GLN A 440 25.19 -18.26 -34.29
C GLN A 440 26.23 -19.01 -33.43
N PRO A 441 26.44 -18.59 -32.17
CA PRO A 441 27.45 -19.21 -31.32
C PRO A 441 27.11 -20.68 -31.05
N ARG A 442 28.12 -21.54 -31.03
CA ARG A 442 27.97 -22.96 -30.62
C ARG A 442 27.89 -23.10 -29.11
N VAL A 443 28.54 -22.18 -28.38
CA VAL A 443 28.60 -22.16 -26.93
C VAL A 443 28.41 -20.74 -26.41
N ILE A 444 27.57 -20.57 -25.39
CA ILE A 444 27.40 -19.31 -24.66
C ILE A 444 27.85 -19.52 -23.21
N VAL A 445 28.84 -18.75 -22.77
CA VAL A 445 29.26 -18.70 -21.37
C VAL A 445 28.50 -17.60 -20.67
N THR A 446 27.70 -17.95 -19.65
CA THR A 446 26.92 -16.97 -18.88
C THR A 446 27.67 -16.57 -17.62
N LEU A 447 27.94 -15.27 -17.50
CA LEU A 447 28.68 -14.68 -16.39
C LEU A 447 27.69 -14.17 -15.34
N GLY A 448 27.35 -15.04 -14.37
CA GLY A 448 26.43 -14.73 -13.28
C GLY A 448 24.96 -15.04 -13.58
N THR A 449 24.13 -14.88 -12.54
CA THR A 449 22.72 -15.29 -12.56
C THR A 449 21.88 -14.52 -13.58
N THR A 450 22.10 -13.21 -13.72
CA THR A 450 21.30 -12.37 -14.61
C THR A 450 21.48 -12.79 -16.08
N ALA A 451 22.72 -13.08 -16.51
CA ALA A 451 23.02 -13.58 -17.84
C ALA A 451 22.39 -14.96 -18.10
N LEU A 452 22.46 -15.86 -17.11
CA LEU A 452 21.86 -17.19 -17.22
C LEU A 452 20.34 -17.12 -17.35
N SER A 453 19.68 -16.32 -16.51
CA SER A 453 18.24 -16.15 -16.54
C SER A 453 17.76 -15.37 -17.77
N SER A 454 18.53 -14.41 -18.28
CA SER A 454 18.16 -13.68 -19.50
C SER A 454 18.13 -14.59 -20.71
N LEU A 455 19.02 -15.59 -20.78
CA LEU A 455 19.11 -16.52 -21.90
C LEU A 455 18.08 -17.65 -21.82
N THR A 456 17.86 -18.20 -20.62
CA THR A 456 17.01 -19.39 -20.45
C THR A 456 15.54 -19.08 -20.19
N GLY A 457 15.22 -17.86 -19.77
CA GLY A 457 13.89 -17.50 -19.24
C GLY A 457 13.56 -18.18 -17.90
N MET A 458 14.50 -18.92 -17.31
CA MET A 458 14.31 -19.71 -16.09
C MET A 458 14.99 -19.05 -14.89
N ARG A 459 14.37 -19.16 -13.71
CA ARG A 459 15.00 -18.81 -12.43
C ARG A 459 15.79 -20.01 -11.91
N LEU A 460 17.05 -20.09 -12.32
CA LEU A 460 17.98 -21.14 -11.92
C LEU A 460 18.89 -20.66 -10.78
N THR A 461 19.23 -21.56 -9.86
CA THR A 461 20.23 -21.29 -8.82
C THR A 461 21.62 -21.43 -9.44
N LEU A 462 22.36 -20.33 -9.60
CA LEU A 462 23.67 -20.34 -10.25
C LEU A 462 24.63 -21.38 -9.64
N THR A 463 24.71 -21.44 -8.30
CA THR A 463 25.65 -22.32 -7.58
C THR A 463 25.50 -23.79 -7.94
N SER A 464 24.28 -24.28 -8.22
CA SER A 464 24.07 -25.68 -8.60
C SER A 464 24.46 -25.98 -10.06
N MET A 465 24.60 -24.95 -10.89
CA MET A 465 24.84 -25.01 -12.33
C MET A 465 26.27 -24.62 -12.73
N LEU A 466 27.09 -24.12 -11.80
CA LEU A 466 28.47 -23.71 -12.05
C LEU A 466 29.26 -24.83 -12.74
N ASN A 467 29.88 -24.50 -13.88
CA ASN A 467 30.68 -25.43 -14.68
C ASN A 467 29.95 -26.70 -15.16
N LYS A 468 28.61 -26.71 -15.15
CA LYS A 468 27.81 -27.82 -15.68
C LYS A 468 27.20 -27.38 -17.01
N PRO A 469 27.80 -27.78 -18.15
CA PRO A 469 27.24 -27.43 -19.45
C PRO A 469 25.89 -28.12 -19.67
N PHE A 470 24.96 -27.42 -20.31
CA PHE A 470 23.68 -27.98 -20.72
C PHE A 470 23.21 -27.34 -22.03
N GLU A 471 22.41 -28.04 -22.81
CA GLU A 471 21.85 -27.51 -24.06
C GLU A 471 20.57 -26.71 -23.81
N HIS A 472 20.43 -25.60 -24.51
CA HIS A 472 19.22 -24.80 -24.56
C HIS A 472 19.08 -24.19 -25.96
N ALA A 473 17.90 -24.38 -26.58
CA ALA A 473 17.62 -23.89 -27.93
C ALA A 473 18.69 -24.25 -28.98
N GLY A 474 19.31 -25.44 -28.85
CA GLY A 474 20.35 -25.92 -29.79
C GLY A 474 21.75 -25.34 -29.56
N VAL A 475 21.98 -24.61 -28.46
CA VAL A 475 23.26 -24.02 -28.09
C VAL A 475 23.71 -24.54 -26.73
N TRP A 476 25.01 -24.78 -26.56
CA TRP A 476 25.56 -25.14 -25.25
C TRP A 476 25.66 -23.93 -24.34
N ILE A 477 25.15 -24.03 -23.13
CA ILE A 477 25.29 -22.99 -22.09
C ILE A 477 26.28 -23.48 -21.03
N VAL A 478 27.27 -22.66 -20.71
CA VAL A 478 28.21 -22.91 -19.60
C VAL A 478 28.09 -21.81 -18.55
N PRO A 479 27.42 -22.06 -17.41
CA PRO A 479 27.27 -21.07 -16.34
C PRO A 479 28.51 -20.94 -15.47
N THR A 480 28.87 -19.71 -15.13
CA THR A 480 29.95 -19.41 -14.18
C THR A 480 29.72 -18.12 -13.41
N TYR A 481 30.61 -17.80 -12.47
CA TYR A 481 30.56 -16.55 -11.74
C TYR A 481 30.88 -15.35 -12.63
N HIS A 482 30.24 -14.21 -12.34
CA HIS A 482 30.62 -12.95 -12.97
C HIS A 482 31.98 -12.48 -12.43
N PRO A 483 32.92 -11.98 -13.26
CA PRO A 483 34.23 -11.53 -12.80
C PRO A 483 34.20 -10.51 -11.65
N SER A 484 33.17 -9.66 -11.60
CA SER A 484 32.99 -8.71 -10.50
C SER A 484 32.66 -9.35 -9.15
N TYR A 485 32.23 -10.62 -9.11
CA TYR A 485 32.02 -11.36 -7.87
C TYR A 485 33.36 -11.58 -7.15
N ALA A 486 34.38 -12.03 -7.88
CA ALA A 486 35.74 -12.20 -7.36
C ALA A 486 36.33 -10.88 -6.84
N LEU A 487 36.08 -9.76 -7.53
CA LEU A 487 36.54 -8.42 -7.11
C LEU A 487 35.84 -7.89 -5.84
N ARG A 488 34.66 -8.43 -5.49
CA ARG A 488 33.91 -8.04 -4.29
C ARG A 488 34.10 -9.03 -3.13
N ALA A 489 34.76 -10.15 -3.36
CA ALA A 489 35.06 -11.13 -2.32
C ALA A 489 36.03 -10.52 -1.30
N ILE A 490 35.70 -10.66 -0.03
CA ILE A 490 36.53 -10.15 1.08
C ILE A 490 37.68 -11.13 1.39
N ASP A 491 37.42 -12.42 1.21
CA ASP A 491 38.37 -13.51 1.45
C ASP A 491 39.14 -13.87 0.17
N ALA A 492 40.43 -14.14 0.34
CA ALA A 492 41.33 -14.55 -0.74
C ALA A 492 40.93 -15.91 -1.31
N ALA A 493 40.55 -16.88 -0.47
CA ALA A 493 40.16 -18.21 -0.96
C ALA A 493 38.87 -18.15 -1.79
N ALA A 494 37.89 -17.35 -1.38
CA ALA A 494 36.68 -17.11 -2.17
C ALA A 494 36.95 -16.42 -3.52
N ARG A 495 37.91 -15.49 -3.57
CA ARG A 495 38.34 -14.86 -4.83
C ARG A 495 39.02 -15.88 -5.74
N ASP A 496 39.93 -16.67 -5.20
CA ASP A 496 40.69 -17.67 -5.96
C ASP A 496 39.77 -18.79 -6.48
N ASP A 497 38.80 -19.26 -5.70
CA ASP A 497 37.76 -20.19 -6.16
C ASP A 497 36.95 -19.57 -7.32
N ALA A 498 36.51 -18.31 -7.19
CA ALA A 498 35.75 -17.66 -8.24
C ALA A 498 36.54 -17.51 -9.55
N GLU A 499 37.84 -17.15 -9.48
CA GLU A 499 38.72 -17.11 -10.66
C GLU A 499 38.93 -18.51 -11.26
N GLN A 500 39.15 -19.54 -10.44
CA GLN A 500 39.29 -20.93 -10.91
C GLN A 500 38.02 -21.45 -11.61
N LYS A 501 36.83 -21.16 -11.05
CA LYS A 501 35.54 -21.53 -11.66
C LYS A 501 35.30 -20.80 -12.97
N LEU A 502 35.74 -19.55 -13.09
CA LEU A 502 35.69 -18.80 -14.35
C LEU A 502 36.59 -19.45 -15.40
N THR A 503 37.86 -19.71 -15.08
CA THR A 503 38.79 -20.40 -16.00
C THR A 503 38.28 -21.78 -16.40
N ALA A 504 37.77 -22.57 -15.46
CA ALA A 504 37.20 -23.90 -15.76
C ALA A 504 36.02 -23.82 -16.75
N ALA A 505 35.14 -22.83 -16.62
CA ALA A 505 34.01 -22.63 -17.54
C ALA A 505 34.49 -22.26 -18.94
N LEU A 506 35.50 -21.40 -19.04
CA LEU A 506 36.11 -21.01 -20.31
C LEU A 506 36.75 -22.22 -21.00
N THR A 507 37.47 -23.07 -20.26
CA THR A 507 38.05 -24.31 -20.79
C THR A 507 36.99 -25.28 -21.30
N ILE A 508 35.91 -25.50 -20.53
CA ILE A 508 34.77 -26.35 -20.96
C ILE A 508 34.14 -25.78 -22.24
N ALA A 509 33.93 -24.46 -22.30
CA ALA A 509 33.36 -23.83 -23.48
C ALA A 509 34.26 -23.97 -24.71
N HIS A 510 35.58 -23.88 -24.53
CA HIS A 510 36.55 -24.11 -25.60
C HIS A 510 36.49 -25.53 -26.16
N GLN A 511 36.40 -26.54 -25.29
CA GLN A 511 36.26 -27.95 -25.67
C GLN A 511 34.95 -28.20 -26.44
N LEU A 512 33.83 -27.68 -25.95
CA LEU A 512 32.52 -27.78 -26.61
C LEU A 512 32.51 -27.11 -27.98
N ALA A 513 33.16 -25.94 -28.09
CA ALA A 513 33.30 -25.24 -29.37
C ALA A 513 34.17 -26.02 -30.38
N GLN A 514 35.06 -26.89 -29.91
CA GLN A 514 35.85 -27.80 -30.75
C GLN A 514 35.14 -29.11 -31.08
N GLY A 515 33.95 -29.36 -30.52
CA GLY A 515 33.15 -30.57 -30.80
C GLY A 515 33.47 -31.76 -29.90
N VAL A 516 34.13 -31.54 -28.76
CA VAL A 516 34.30 -32.57 -27.72
C VAL A 516 32.93 -32.84 -27.09
N ARG A 517 32.49 -34.11 -27.10
CA ARG A 517 31.22 -34.51 -26.46
C ARG A 517 31.39 -34.54 -24.94
N TYR A 518 30.46 -33.92 -24.22
CA TYR A 518 30.43 -33.84 -22.75
C TYR A 518 29.44 -34.83 -22.16
#